data_AF-A0A7J8IGX2-F1
#
_entry.id   AF-A0A7J8IGX2-F1
#
_cell.length_a   1.000
_cell.length_b   1.000
_cell.length_c   1.000
_cell.angle_alpha   90.00
_cell.angle_beta   90.00
_cell.angle_gamma   90.00
#
_symmetry.space_group_name_H-M   'P 1'
#
loop_
_entity.id
_entity.type
_entity.pdbx_description
1 polymer ?
#
loop_
_entity_poly.entity_id
_entity_poly.type
_entity_poly.pdbx_seq_one_letter_code
_entity_poly.pdbx_strand_id
1 'polypeptide(L)'
;MLTKSVDLVKDAHEEMEQAMEECDPYSGLLNDYEEDNSNNHSVEEGDILGSPNNQDLYWSEEDQELIIPCLALVRASKACLKKIRISVAENGKKDQVAQLDDIVDISDEISPSVDDLALSMYPPVCHLTVRISSAKLVSVLKKALEITKASHVTPQPEDSWIPLLINAIDHCMNRIKELTQNELEL
;
A
#
# COMPACT_ATOMS: atom_id res chain seq x y z
N MET A 1 18.28 11.96 4.94
CA MET A 1 17.16 11.06 5.28
C MET A 1 16.19 10.94 4.12
N LEU A 2 15.52 12.03 3.69
CA LEU A 2 14.52 12.04 2.61
C LEU A 2 14.82 11.20 1.35
N THR A 3 16.04 11.24 0.80
CA THR A 3 16.37 10.42 -0.38
C THR A 3 16.24 8.92 -0.09
N LYS A 4 16.70 8.46 1.09
CA LYS A 4 16.56 7.06 1.50
C LYS A 4 15.08 6.67 1.61
N SER A 5 14.26 7.52 2.21
CA SER A 5 12.81 7.27 2.34
C SER A 5 12.11 7.23 0.97
N VAL A 6 12.54 8.07 0.01
CA VAL A 6 12.05 8.01 -1.38
C VAL A 6 12.40 6.67 -2.04
N ASP A 7 13.63 6.19 -1.84
CA ASP A 7 14.12 4.95 -2.46
C ASP A 7 13.44 3.72 -1.84
N LEU A 8 13.29 3.67 -0.51
CA LEU A 8 12.56 2.59 0.18
C LEU A 8 11.10 2.48 -0.28
N VAL A 9 10.38 3.61 -0.37
CA VAL A 9 8.99 3.61 -0.87
C VAL A 9 8.91 3.26 -2.35
N LYS A 10 9.95 3.57 -3.13
CA LYS A 10 10.04 3.15 -4.53
C LYS A 10 10.21 1.63 -4.62
N ASP A 11 11.12 1.07 -3.84
CA ASP A 11 11.42 -0.36 -3.87
C ASP A 11 10.21 -1.17 -3.39
N ALA A 12 9.52 -0.75 -2.33
CA ALA A 12 8.27 -1.39 -1.88
C ALA A 12 7.17 -1.36 -2.95
N HIS A 13 7.02 -0.25 -3.68
CA HIS A 13 6.05 -0.15 -4.78
C HIS A 13 6.40 -1.10 -5.93
N GLU A 14 7.68 -1.18 -6.31
CA GLU A 14 8.16 -2.05 -7.39
C GLU A 14 8.04 -3.53 -7.02
N GLU A 15 8.36 -3.89 -5.78
CA GLU A 15 8.19 -5.25 -5.25
C GLU A 15 6.73 -5.69 -5.35
N MET A 16 5.80 -4.85 -4.88
CA MET A 16 4.38 -5.19 -4.91
C MET A 16 3.79 -5.22 -6.33
N GLU A 17 4.19 -4.30 -7.22
CA GLU A 17 3.76 -4.33 -8.62
C GLU A 17 4.23 -5.62 -9.29
N GLN A 18 5.48 -6.02 -9.05
CA GLN A 18 6.02 -7.27 -9.57
C GLN A 18 5.27 -8.49 -9.02
N ALA A 19 5.00 -8.53 -7.71
CA ALA A 19 4.23 -9.62 -7.10
C ALA A 19 2.84 -9.76 -7.74
N MET A 20 2.17 -8.64 -8.03
CA MET A 20 0.86 -8.63 -8.69
C MET A 20 0.92 -9.08 -10.16
N GLU A 21 1.99 -8.74 -10.88
CA GLU A 21 2.22 -9.23 -12.26
C GLU A 21 2.55 -10.73 -12.32
N GLU A 22 3.23 -11.26 -11.31
CA GLU A 22 3.59 -12.68 -11.19
C GLU A 22 2.44 -13.56 -10.68
N CYS A 23 1.33 -12.97 -10.24
CA CYS A 23 0.15 -13.69 -9.79
C CYS A 23 -0.47 -14.47 -10.96
N ASP A 24 -0.33 -15.81 -10.94
CA ASP A 24 -0.83 -16.69 -12.01
C ASP A 24 -2.37 -16.68 -12.07
N PRO A 25 -2.97 -16.22 -13.20
CA PRO A 25 -4.43 -16.20 -13.39
C PRO A 25 -5.10 -17.59 -13.34
N TYR A 26 -4.32 -18.67 -13.49
CA TYR A 26 -4.83 -20.05 -13.54
C TYR A 26 -4.52 -20.87 -12.27
N SER A 27 -3.89 -20.26 -11.26
CA SER A 27 -3.44 -20.99 -10.06
C SER A 27 -4.57 -21.63 -9.26
N GLY A 28 -5.80 -21.11 -9.35
CA GLY A 28 -6.98 -21.69 -8.70
C GLY A 28 -7.68 -22.79 -9.51
N LEU A 29 -7.41 -22.89 -10.82
CA LEU A 29 -8.09 -23.83 -11.72
C LEU A 29 -7.44 -25.20 -11.77
N LEU A 30 -6.13 -25.31 -11.49
CA LEU A 30 -5.41 -26.58 -11.62
C LEU A 30 -5.70 -27.59 -10.48
N ASN A 31 -6.30 -27.15 -9.37
CA ASN A 31 -6.68 -28.06 -8.29
C ASN A 31 -7.95 -28.89 -8.58
N ASP A 32 -8.71 -28.56 -9.63
CA ASP A 32 -9.96 -29.27 -9.98
C ASP A 32 -9.75 -30.41 -11.01
N TYR A 33 -8.55 -30.58 -11.56
CA TYR A 33 -8.29 -31.50 -12.68
C TYR A 33 -7.47 -32.76 -12.35
N GLU A 34 -7.18 -33.03 -11.08
CA GLU A 34 -6.46 -34.26 -10.66
C GLU A 34 -7.43 -35.29 -10.04
N GLU A 35 -8.51 -35.68 -10.73
CA GLU A 35 -9.20 -36.94 -10.44
C GLU A 35 -10.02 -37.48 -11.62
N ASP A 36 -9.35 -37.90 -12.71
CA ASP A 36 -9.90 -39.01 -13.52
C ASP A 36 -8.78 -39.79 -14.21
N ASN A 37 -8.13 -40.69 -13.45
CA ASN A 37 -7.50 -41.84 -14.08
C ASN A 37 -7.50 -43.10 -13.20
N SER A 38 -8.25 -44.11 -13.68
CA SER A 38 -8.22 -45.55 -13.36
C SER A 38 -9.03 -46.11 -12.18
N ASN A 39 -10.22 -46.59 -12.52
CA ASN A 39 -10.76 -47.95 -12.31
C ASN A 39 -10.29 -48.79 -11.09
N ASN A 40 -11.31 -49.20 -10.31
CA ASN A 40 -11.45 -50.42 -9.49
C ASN A 40 -10.54 -50.62 -8.26
N HIS A 41 -11.06 -50.39 -7.05
CA HIS A 41 -11.29 -51.45 -6.04
C HIS A 41 -12.02 -50.89 -4.80
N SER A 42 -13.06 -51.58 -4.36
CA SER A 42 -13.74 -51.36 -3.08
C SER A 42 -12.81 -51.75 -1.91
N VAL A 43 -12.45 -50.84 -0.99
CA VAL A 43 -12.11 -51.12 0.43
C VAL A 43 -12.29 -49.84 1.27
N GLU A 44 -12.65 -50.08 2.52
CA GLU A 44 -13.12 -49.27 3.64
C GLU A 44 -12.24 -48.11 4.16
N GLU A 45 -12.91 -47.22 4.91
CA GLU A 45 -12.46 -46.39 6.04
C GLU A 45 -10.97 -45.98 6.12
N GLY A 46 -10.71 -44.69 5.94
CA GLY A 46 -9.45 -44.07 6.36
C GLY A 46 -9.25 -42.68 5.76
N ASP A 47 -9.75 -41.66 6.47
CA ASP A 47 -9.17 -40.30 6.49
C ASP A 47 -8.62 -39.77 5.16
N ILE A 48 -9.51 -39.28 4.28
CA ILE A 48 -9.10 -38.38 3.18
C ILE A 48 -8.72 -37.05 3.84
N LEU A 49 -7.48 -37.03 4.34
CA LEU A 49 -6.78 -35.85 4.83
C LEU A 49 -6.83 -34.81 3.71
N GLY A 50 -7.71 -33.81 3.89
CA GLY A 50 -7.88 -32.71 2.96
C GLY A 50 -6.53 -32.12 2.62
N SER A 51 -6.19 -32.13 1.33
CA SER A 51 -5.15 -31.27 0.79
C SER A 51 -5.36 -29.87 1.36
N PRO A 52 -4.34 -29.21 1.92
CA PRO A 52 -4.50 -27.86 2.44
C PRO A 52 -5.15 -27.02 1.34
N ASN A 53 -6.28 -26.42 1.66
CA ASN A 53 -6.94 -25.50 0.74
C ASN A 53 -5.96 -24.33 0.54
N ASN A 54 -5.19 -24.34 -0.55
CA ASN A 54 -4.14 -23.34 -0.81
C ASN A 54 -4.70 -21.93 -1.07
N GLN A 55 -6.01 -21.72 -0.89
CA GLN A 55 -6.69 -20.43 -1.07
C GLN A 55 -6.08 -19.30 -0.24
N ASP A 56 -5.53 -19.58 0.94
CA ASP A 56 -4.88 -18.58 1.79
C ASP A 56 -3.50 -18.10 1.28
N LEU A 57 -2.95 -18.75 0.24
CA LEU A 57 -1.64 -18.43 -0.35
C LEU A 57 -1.75 -17.50 -1.57
N TYR A 58 -2.95 -17.21 -2.05
CA TYR A 58 -3.17 -16.46 -3.29
C TYR A 58 -4.09 -15.26 -3.08
N TRP A 59 -3.97 -14.27 -3.97
CA TRP A 59 -4.93 -13.18 -4.04
C TRP A 59 -6.20 -13.61 -4.77
N SER A 60 -7.34 -13.39 -4.14
CA SER A 60 -8.64 -13.44 -4.80
C SER A 60 -8.81 -12.27 -5.77
N GLU A 61 -9.82 -12.31 -6.65
CA GLU A 61 -10.16 -11.18 -7.51
C GLU A 61 -10.51 -9.92 -6.70
N GLU A 62 -11.17 -10.08 -5.56
CA GLU A 62 -11.52 -8.99 -4.64
C GLU A 62 -10.25 -8.37 -4.01
N ASP A 63 -9.27 -9.20 -3.63
CA ASP A 63 -7.98 -8.74 -3.13
C ASP A 63 -7.23 -7.94 -4.20
N GLN A 64 -7.20 -8.44 -5.44
CA GLN A 64 -6.56 -7.75 -6.56
C GLN A 64 -7.23 -6.40 -6.84
N GLU A 65 -8.57 -6.33 -6.81
CA GLU A 65 -9.30 -5.07 -6.98
C GLU A 65 -8.97 -4.06 -5.85
N LEU A 66 -8.79 -4.54 -4.62
CA LEU A 66 -8.40 -3.74 -3.44
C LEU A 66 -6.94 -3.28 -3.49
N ILE A 67 -6.02 -4.09 -4.03
CA ILE A 67 -4.59 -3.76 -4.09
C ILE A 67 -4.32 -2.60 -5.06
N ILE A 68 -5.09 -2.48 -6.15
CA ILE A 68 -4.94 -1.40 -7.14
C ILE A 68 -4.94 0.01 -6.52
N PRO A 69 -5.96 0.44 -5.75
CA PRO A 69 -5.95 1.75 -5.11
C PRO A 69 -4.89 1.86 -3.99
N CYS A 70 -4.48 0.75 -3.38
CA CYS A 70 -3.39 0.75 -2.39
C CYS A 70 -2.03 1.03 -3.05
N LEU A 71 -1.74 0.40 -4.20
CA LEU A 71 -0.56 0.71 -5.01
C LEU A 71 -0.55 2.18 -5.48
N ALA A 72 -1.70 2.70 -5.89
CA ALA A 72 -1.83 4.12 -6.22
C ALA A 72 -1.53 5.04 -5.01
N LEU A 73 -1.92 4.63 -3.80
CA LEU A 73 -1.60 5.35 -2.56
C LEU A 73 -0.10 5.30 -2.23
N VAL A 74 0.57 4.14 -2.40
CA VAL A 74 2.04 4.03 -2.25
C VAL A 74 2.75 4.91 -3.28
N ARG A 75 2.25 4.96 -4.52
CA ARG A 75 2.76 5.85 -5.57
C ARG A 75 2.61 7.33 -5.20
N ALA A 76 1.47 7.71 -4.62
CA ALA A 76 1.24 9.06 -4.10
C ALA A 76 2.19 9.38 -2.94
N SER A 77 2.50 8.42 -2.08
CA SER A 77 3.47 8.55 -0.99
C SER A 77 4.86 8.90 -1.49
N LYS A 78 5.33 8.17 -2.53
CA LYS A 78 6.59 8.48 -3.23
C LYS A 78 6.58 9.90 -3.82
N ALA A 79 5.47 10.31 -4.43
CA ALA A 79 5.32 11.64 -5.02
C ALA A 79 5.41 12.75 -3.96
N CYS A 80 4.79 12.55 -2.79
CA CYS A 80 4.88 13.46 -1.64
C CYS A 80 6.33 13.63 -1.19
N LEU A 81 7.02 12.52 -0.89
CA LEU A 81 8.42 12.55 -0.46
C LEU A 81 9.34 13.22 -1.50
N LYS A 82 9.14 12.92 -2.79
CA LYS A 82 9.89 13.57 -3.88
C LYS A 82 9.67 15.08 -3.92
N LYS A 83 8.42 15.54 -3.79
CA LYS A 83 8.09 16.97 -3.80
C LYS A 83 8.61 17.70 -2.56
N ILE A 84 8.43 17.12 -1.37
CA ILE A 84 9.00 17.64 -0.11
C ILE A 84 10.52 17.80 -0.26
N ARG A 85 11.22 16.75 -0.74
CA ARG A 85 12.67 16.80 -0.96
C ARG A 85 13.09 17.93 -1.91
N ILE A 86 12.36 18.13 -3.02
CA ILE A 86 12.64 19.22 -3.96
C ILE A 86 12.45 20.57 -3.27
N SER A 87 11.33 20.78 -2.55
CA SER A 87 11.07 22.02 -1.83
C SER A 87 12.12 22.31 -0.77
N VAL A 88 12.57 21.30 -0.01
CA VAL A 88 13.67 21.44 0.96
C VAL A 88 14.99 21.79 0.26
N ALA A 89 15.28 21.19 -0.90
CA ALA A 89 16.51 21.47 -1.63
C ALA A 89 16.54 22.89 -2.24
N GLU A 90 15.40 23.37 -2.71
CA GLU A 90 15.29 24.69 -3.36
C GLU A 90 15.19 25.84 -2.36
N ASN A 91 14.42 25.65 -1.28
CA ASN A 91 14.02 26.73 -0.37
C ASN A 91 14.53 26.55 1.06
N GLY A 92 15.18 25.42 1.37
CA GLY A 92 15.69 25.11 2.70
C GLY A 92 16.77 26.09 3.16
N LYS A 93 16.62 26.59 4.39
CA LYS A 93 17.56 27.55 5.00
C LYS A 93 18.26 26.93 6.20
N LYS A 94 19.59 27.01 6.24
CA LYS A 94 20.43 26.36 7.27
C LYS A 94 20.17 26.88 8.68
N ASP A 95 19.67 28.11 8.82
CA ASP A 95 19.29 28.72 10.10
C ASP A 95 17.92 28.24 10.62
N GLN A 96 17.11 27.61 9.78
CA GLN A 96 15.77 27.11 10.12
C GLN A 96 15.80 25.63 10.52
N VAL A 97 16.78 25.25 11.36
CA VAL A 97 17.07 23.85 11.72
C VAL A 97 15.83 23.14 12.27
N ALA A 98 15.12 23.74 13.22
CA ALA A 98 13.94 23.12 13.83
C ALA A 98 12.85 22.75 12.81
N GLN A 99 12.58 23.62 11.82
CA GLN A 99 11.59 23.32 10.79
C GLN A 99 12.06 22.24 9.81
N LEU A 100 13.38 22.17 9.55
CA LEU A 100 13.94 21.09 8.73
C LEU A 100 13.89 19.76 9.46
N ASP A 101 14.15 19.74 10.77
CA ASP A 101 14.03 18.55 11.62
C ASP A 101 12.57 18.09 11.67
N ASP A 102 11.61 18.99 11.90
CA ASP A 102 10.17 18.67 11.90
C ASP A 102 9.72 18.00 10.57
N ILE A 103 10.23 18.48 9.43
CA ILE A 103 9.94 17.89 8.11
C ILE A 103 10.57 16.50 7.97
N VAL A 104 11.80 16.32 8.44
CA VAL A 104 12.50 15.03 8.36
C VAL A 104 11.80 14.01 9.24
N ASP A 105 11.48 14.36 10.48
CA ASP A 105 10.84 13.48 11.46
C ASP A 105 9.52 12.93 10.92
N ILE A 106 8.63 13.79 10.40
CA ILE A 106 7.37 13.32 9.83
C ILE A 106 7.55 12.56 8.51
N SER A 107 8.56 12.90 7.71
CA SER A 107 8.83 12.19 6.45
C SER A 107 9.38 10.78 6.68
N ASP A 108 10.09 10.56 7.79
CA ASP A 108 10.62 9.25 8.16
C ASP A 108 9.52 8.31 8.70
N GLU A 109 8.35 8.82 9.11
CA GLU A 109 7.16 8.02 9.42
C GLU A 109 6.48 7.41 8.17
N ILE A 110 6.73 7.96 6.98
CA ILE A 110 6.06 7.53 5.74
C ILE A 110 6.52 6.12 5.33
N SER A 111 7.82 5.83 5.38
CA SER A 111 8.33 4.53 4.91
C SER A 111 7.84 3.35 5.76
N PRO A 112 7.85 3.41 7.11
CA PRO A 112 7.23 2.37 7.94
C PRO A 112 5.73 2.22 7.70
N SER A 113 5.01 3.32 7.44
CA SER A 113 3.57 3.25 7.14
C SER A 113 3.28 2.60 5.79
N VAL A 114 4.17 2.76 4.81
CA VAL A 114 4.11 2.05 3.52
C VAL A 114 4.42 0.57 3.71
N ASP A 115 5.41 0.24 4.54
CA ASP A 115 5.77 -1.16 4.87
C ASP A 115 4.61 -1.89 5.56
N ASP A 116 3.98 -1.28 6.58
CA ASP A 116 2.79 -1.80 7.25
C ASP A 116 1.63 -2.06 6.27
N LEU A 117 1.46 -1.17 5.28
CA LEU A 117 0.46 -1.33 4.23
C LEU A 117 0.84 -2.49 3.30
N ALA A 118 2.08 -2.51 2.79
CA ALA A 118 2.60 -3.57 1.92
C ALA A 118 2.44 -4.96 2.53
N LEU A 119 2.86 -5.14 3.78
CA LEU A 119 2.73 -6.39 4.52
C LEU A 119 1.27 -6.83 4.69
N SER A 120 0.33 -5.88 4.85
CA SER A 120 -1.09 -6.20 4.98
C SER A 120 -1.77 -6.65 3.68
N MET A 121 -1.12 -6.42 2.53
CA MET A 121 -1.64 -6.79 1.23
C MET A 121 -1.17 -8.16 0.76
N TYR A 122 -0.19 -8.82 1.39
CA TYR A 122 0.18 -10.17 1.00
C TYR A 122 -0.80 -11.21 1.58
N PRO A 123 -1.07 -12.33 0.89
CA PRO A 123 -2.01 -13.34 1.37
C PRO A 123 -1.59 -14.00 2.70
N PRO A 124 -2.56 -14.41 3.55
CA PRO A 124 -4.00 -14.17 3.40
C PRO A 124 -4.36 -12.71 3.73
N VAL A 125 -5.10 -12.06 2.82
CA VAL A 125 -5.39 -10.61 2.92
C VAL A 125 -6.55 -10.36 3.88
N CYS A 126 -6.31 -9.54 4.89
CA CYS A 126 -7.37 -9.04 5.76
C CYS A 126 -7.78 -7.63 5.33
N HIS A 127 -8.93 -7.50 4.68
CA HIS A 127 -9.44 -6.23 4.12
C HIS A 127 -9.56 -5.13 5.17
N LEU A 128 -10.00 -5.47 6.38
CA LEU A 128 -10.04 -4.53 7.51
C LEU A 128 -8.63 -4.02 7.88
N THR A 129 -7.63 -4.90 7.87
CA THR A 129 -6.22 -4.52 8.16
C THR A 129 -5.69 -3.59 7.08
N VAL A 130 -5.91 -3.92 5.80
CA VAL A 130 -5.54 -3.06 4.65
C VAL A 130 -6.18 -1.68 4.78
N ARG A 131 -7.47 -1.61 5.13
CA ARG A 131 -8.19 -0.33 5.35
C ARG A 131 -7.56 0.49 6.47
N ILE A 132 -7.23 -0.13 7.60
CA ILE A 132 -6.61 0.53 8.76
C ILE A 132 -5.21 1.03 8.41
N SER A 133 -4.35 0.18 7.83
CA SER A 133 -2.99 0.56 7.41
C SER A 133 -3.00 1.68 6.37
N SER A 134 -3.93 1.62 5.40
CA SER A 134 -4.14 2.70 4.43
C SER A 134 -4.54 4.02 5.08
N ALA A 135 -5.47 3.98 6.04
CA ALA A 135 -5.91 5.18 6.76
C ALA A 135 -4.78 5.81 7.59
N LYS A 136 -3.92 4.97 8.22
CA LYS A 136 -2.71 5.43 8.91
C LYS A 136 -1.76 6.14 7.95
N LEU A 137 -1.43 5.51 6.81
CA LEU A 137 -0.57 6.09 5.79
C LEU A 137 -1.12 7.45 5.28
N VAL A 138 -2.42 7.52 4.98
CA VAL A 138 -3.09 8.77 4.58
C VAL A 138 -2.92 9.87 5.64
N SER A 139 -3.09 9.51 6.92
CA SER A 139 -2.91 10.47 8.03
C SER A 139 -1.48 11.01 8.09
N VAL A 140 -0.48 10.13 7.99
CA VAL A 140 0.94 10.50 7.98
C VAL A 140 1.26 11.40 6.77
N LEU A 141 0.82 11.04 5.58
CA LEU A 141 1.04 11.84 4.36
C LEU A 141 0.44 13.23 4.48
N LYS A 142 -0.81 13.33 4.94
CA LYS A 142 -1.47 14.63 5.12
C LYS A 142 -0.76 15.50 6.16
N LYS A 143 -0.31 14.89 7.26
CA LYS A 143 0.48 15.58 8.28
C LYS A 143 1.83 16.07 7.73
N ALA A 144 2.53 15.25 6.94
CA ALA A 144 3.79 15.63 6.29
C ALA A 144 3.60 16.82 5.32
N LEU A 145 2.54 16.77 4.53
CA LEU A 145 2.19 17.85 3.60
C LEU A 145 1.82 19.15 4.33
N GLU A 146 1.06 19.07 5.43
CA GLU A 146 0.69 20.25 6.22
C GLU A 146 1.89 20.88 6.93
N ILE A 147 2.79 20.07 7.52
CA ILE A 147 4.05 20.56 8.12
C ILE A 147 4.91 21.24 7.05
N THR A 148 5.05 20.61 5.88
CA THR A 148 5.81 21.18 4.76
C THR A 148 5.21 22.51 4.29
N LYS A 149 3.88 22.59 4.18
CA LYS A 149 3.13 23.80 3.80
C LYS A 149 3.31 24.94 4.81
N ALA A 150 3.32 24.63 6.10
CA ALA A 150 3.47 25.62 7.17
C ALA A 150 4.93 26.09 7.36
N SER A 151 5.90 25.39 6.77
CA SER A 151 7.31 25.69 6.90
C SER A 151 7.82 26.75 5.91
N HIS A 152 9.04 27.21 6.13
CA HIS A 152 9.76 28.11 5.24
C HIS A 152 10.08 27.53 3.85
N VAL A 153 9.95 26.21 3.64
CA VAL A 153 10.30 25.58 2.34
C VAL A 153 9.21 25.74 1.28
N THR A 154 8.06 26.31 1.63
CA THR A 154 6.93 26.58 0.72
C THR A 154 6.73 28.10 0.58
N PRO A 155 7.41 28.76 -0.38
CA PRO A 155 7.42 30.23 -0.46
C PRO A 155 6.17 30.87 -1.09
N GLN A 156 5.33 30.13 -1.83
CA GLN A 156 4.08 30.67 -2.41
C GLN A 156 2.93 29.63 -2.42
N PRO A 157 1.73 29.99 -1.93
CA PRO A 157 0.58 29.09 -1.86
C PRO A 157 -0.22 28.95 -3.18
N GLU A 158 0.02 29.83 -4.16
CA GLU A 158 -0.85 29.99 -5.35
C GLU A 158 -0.69 28.85 -6.38
N ASP A 159 0.51 28.26 -6.51
CA ASP A 159 0.85 27.15 -7.42
C ASP A 159 1.16 25.85 -6.65
N SER A 160 0.34 25.57 -5.64
CA SER A 160 0.64 24.50 -4.69
C SER A 160 0.30 23.13 -5.25
N TRP A 161 1.33 22.31 -5.49
CA TRP A 161 1.22 20.89 -5.75
C TRP A 161 0.64 20.10 -4.56
N ILE A 162 0.59 20.70 -3.36
CA ILE A 162 0.11 20.05 -2.13
C ILE A 162 -1.38 19.70 -2.22
N PRO A 163 -2.32 20.62 -2.55
CA PRO A 163 -3.71 20.29 -2.81
C PRO A 163 -3.92 19.17 -3.83
N LEU A 164 -3.11 19.12 -4.90
CA LEU A 164 -3.22 18.07 -5.92
C LEU A 164 -2.86 16.69 -5.34
N LEU A 165 -1.82 16.61 -4.52
CA LEU A 165 -1.44 15.37 -3.85
C LEU A 165 -2.46 14.97 -2.78
N ILE A 166 -2.99 15.92 -2.02
CA ILE A 166 -4.07 15.66 -1.04
C ILE A 166 -5.28 15.06 -1.74
N ASN A 167 -5.71 15.64 -2.86
CA ASN A 167 -6.84 15.12 -3.64
C ASN A 167 -6.57 13.71 -4.18
N ALA A 168 -5.36 13.42 -4.65
CA ALA A 168 -4.99 12.09 -5.11
C ALA A 168 -5.01 11.06 -3.96
N ILE A 169 -4.48 11.42 -2.80
CA ILE A 169 -4.51 10.59 -1.58
C ILE A 169 -5.96 10.31 -1.15
N ASP A 170 -6.82 11.33 -1.14
CA ASP A 170 -8.23 11.19 -0.79
C ASP A 170 -8.99 10.32 -1.78
N HIS A 171 -8.72 10.45 -3.07
CA HIS A 171 -9.30 9.58 -4.09
C HIS A 171 -8.95 8.11 -3.86
N CYS A 172 -7.67 7.80 -3.59
CA CYS A 172 -7.24 6.43 -3.28
C CYS A 172 -7.94 5.90 -2.02
N MET A 173 -7.96 6.69 -0.95
CA MET A 173 -8.59 6.27 0.31
C MET A 173 -10.10 6.08 0.19
N ASN A 174 -10.79 6.92 -0.59
CA ASN A 174 -12.23 6.76 -0.82
C ASN A 174 -12.51 5.46 -1.57
N ARG A 175 -11.70 5.13 -2.59
CA ARG A 175 -11.82 3.86 -3.30
C ARG A 175 -11.57 2.65 -2.39
N ILE A 176 -10.56 2.71 -1.53
CA ILE A 176 -10.30 1.66 -0.52
C ILE A 176 -11.49 1.50 0.43
N LYS A 177 -12.11 2.60 0.87
CA LYS A 177 -13.29 2.55 1.74
C LYS A 177 -14.49 1.92 1.06
N GLU A 178 -14.71 2.21 -0.22
CA GLU A 178 -15.79 1.63 -1.02
C GLU A 178 -15.63 0.11 -1.13
N LEU A 179 -14.43 -0.36 -1.44
CA LEU A 179 -14.13 -1.79 -1.60
C LEU A 179 -14.19 -2.57 -0.28
N THR A 180 -13.93 -1.91 0.84
CA THR A 180 -13.90 -2.54 2.17
C THR A 180 -15.13 -2.19 3.01
N GLN A 181 -16.22 -1.72 2.40
CA GLN A 181 -17.40 -1.26 3.13
C GLN A 181 -18.14 -2.40 3.83
N ASN A 182 -18.20 -3.58 3.20
CA ASN A 182 -18.87 -4.77 3.74
C ASN A 182 -18.27 -5.25 5.07
N GLU A 183 -16.96 -5.03 5.27
CA GLU A 183 -16.25 -5.38 6.51
C GLU A 183 -16.71 -4.58 7.74
N LEU A 184 -17.47 -3.50 7.55
CA LEU A 184 -17.95 -2.61 8.62
C LEU A 184 -19.44 -2.77 8.94
N GLU A 185 -20.18 -3.49 8.10
CA GLU A 185 -21.62 -3.68 8.24
C GLU A 185 -21.88 -5.05 8.87
N LEU A 186 -22.19 -5.05 10.17
CA LEU A 186 -22.54 -6.24 10.97
C LEU A 186 -23.99 -6.66 10.78
#